data_AF-C9SM32-F1
#
_entry.id   AF-C9SM32-F1
#
_cell.length_a   1.000
_cell.length_b   1.000
_cell.length_c   1.000
_cell.angle_alpha   90.00
_cell.angle_beta   90.00
_cell.angle_gamma   90.00
#
_symmetry.space_group_name_H-M   'P 1'
#
loop_
_entity.id
_entity.type
_entity.pdbx_description
1 polymer ?
#
loop_
_entity_poly.entity_id
_entity_poly.type
_entity_poly.pdbx_seq_one_letter_code
_entity_poly.pdbx_strand_id
1 'polypeptide(L)'
;MAANTTRQFARTALRSSTRTAFAAAPRQAFRQGHRFYSSEAPKAAGPNWALLSGLAVAGAGGAYFFTREGGVSAGSVPKVVNPTKKDYQDVYNEIASRLEEKDDYDDGSYGPVLVRLAWHASGTYDKETGTGGSNGATMRFAPEGDHGANAGPEGGARLPRAPASPGPWTFSPTVLTNDYFRLLLEEKWQWKKWDGPKQLEDKSTKTLMMLPTDYALIEDKAFLKTVKAYAKDNELFFKDFSNVIVRLFELGVPFKEGTESWVMKPTWDESP
;
A
#
# COMPACT_ATOMS: atom_id res chain seq x y z
N MET A 1 80.72 13.01 -47.91
CA MET A 1 81.44 12.34 -46.80
C MET A 1 80.41 11.81 -45.82
N ALA A 2 80.55 10.54 -45.42
CA ALA A 2 79.94 9.81 -44.30
C ALA A 2 78.43 10.02 -44.00
N ALA A 3 77.53 9.09 -44.35
CA ALA A 3 77.28 7.79 -43.70
C ALA A 3 76.59 7.90 -42.33
N ASN A 4 75.32 7.49 -42.26
CA ASN A 4 74.94 6.48 -41.27
C ASN A 4 73.81 5.60 -41.83
N THR A 5 74.14 4.35 -42.07
CA THR A 5 73.27 3.30 -42.59
C THR A 5 73.35 2.14 -41.59
N THR A 6 72.22 1.75 -41.00
CA THR A 6 72.05 0.39 -40.46
C THR A 6 70.56 0.05 -40.52
N ARG A 7 70.13 -0.64 -41.59
CA ARG A 7 69.75 -2.07 -41.61
C ARG A 7 68.88 -2.48 -40.41
N GLN A 8 67.72 -3.07 -40.68
CA GLN A 8 67.59 -4.54 -40.66
C GLN A 8 66.16 -5.01 -41.05
N PHE A 9 66.16 -5.96 -42.00
CA PHE A 9 65.36 -7.17 -42.15
C PHE A 9 63.85 -7.16 -41.87
N ALA A 10 63.10 -7.35 -42.95
CA ALA A 10 61.77 -7.95 -42.95
C ALA A 10 61.80 -9.30 -42.21
N ARG A 11 60.95 -9.43 -41.19
CA ARG A 11 60.53 -10.71 -40.61
C ARG A 11 59.02 -10.81 -40.74
N THR A 12 58.59 -11.68 -41.65
CA THR A 12 57.22 -12.19 -41.72
C THR A 12 56.93 -12.95 -40.42
N ALA A 13 56.06 -12.41 -39.59
CA ALA A 13 55.50 -13.12 -38.45
C ALA A 13 54.00 -13.29 -38.66
N LEU A 14 53.58 -14.53 -38.94
CA LEU A 14 52.19 -14.93 -38.81
C LEU A 14 51.75 -14.66 -37.36
N ARG A 15 50.80 -13.75 -37.18
CA ARG A 15 50.00 -13.71 -35.96
C ARG A 15 48.67 -14.39 -36.23
N SER A 16 48.55 -15.58 -35.65
CA SER A 16 47.32 -16.30 -35.40
C SER A 16 46.33 -15.36 -34.70
N SER A 17 45.27 -14.96 -35.40
CA SER A 17 44.10 -14.38 -34.76
C SER A 17 43.26 -15.54 -34.22
N THR A 18 43.42 -15.81 -32.94
CA THR A 18 42.49 -16.63 -32.17
C THR A 18 41.11 -15.97 -32.26
N ARG A 19 40.27 -16.50 -33.13
CA ARG A 19 38.81 -16.31 -33.08
C ARG A 19 38.34 -16.93 -31.76
N THR A 20 38.28 -16.13 -30.70
CA THR A 20 37.41 -16.43 -29.57
C THR A 20 35.99 -16.32 -30.10
N ALA A 21 35.44 -17.47 -30.46
CA ALA A 21 34.02 -17.67 -30.61
C ALA A 21 33.37 -17.26 -29.28
N PHE A 22 32.76 -16.08 -29.24
CA PHE A 22 31.68 -15.86 -28.29
C PHE A 22 30.57 -16.80 -28.72
N ALA A 23 30.51 -17.94 -28.05
CA ALA A 23 29.35 -18.81 -28.08
C ALA A 23 28.12 -17.92 -27.84
N ALA A 24 27.24 -17.87 -28.84
CA ALA A 24 25.91 -17.33 -28.67
C ALA A 24 25.27 -18.12 -27.53
N ALA A 25 25.23 -17.52 -26.34
CA ALA A 25 24.47 -18.04 -25.23
C ALA A 25 23.04 -18.27 -25.75
N PRO A 26 22.44 -19.44 -25.52
CA PRO A 26 21.10 -19.70 -25.99
C PRO A 26 20.20 -18.61 -25.44
N ARG A 27 19.38 -18.02 -26.31
CA ARG A 27 18.27 -17.14 -25.94
C ARG A 27 17.55 -17.81 -24.77
N GLN A 28 17.81 -17.33 -23.55
CA GLN A 28 16.99 -17.68 -22.41
C GLN A 28 15.59 -17.26 -22.81
N ALA A 29 14.75 -18.27 -23.01
CA ALA A 29 13.34 -18.10 -23.24
C ALA A 29 12.84 -17.06 -22.25
N PHE A 30 12.20 -16.02 -22.78
CA PHE A 30 11.41 -15.07 -22.03
C PHE A 30 10.31 -15.91 -21.36
N ARG A 31 10.62 -16.50 -20.21
CA ARG A 31 9.62 -17.09 -19.33
C ARG A 31 8.78 -15.89 -18.91
N GLN A 32 7.55 -15.85 -19.40
CA GLN A 32 6.48 -15.10 -18.77
C GLN A 32 6.50 -15.46 -17.28
N GLY A 33 7.16 -14.63 -16.49
CA GLY A 33 7.00 -14.63 -15.06
C GLY A 33 5.60 -14.12 -14.81
N HIS A 34 4.64 -15.03 -14.76
CA HIS A 34 3.38 -14.75 -14.09
C HIS A 34 3.77 -14.23 -12.69
N ARG A 35 3.43 -12.97 -12.41
CA ARG A 35 3.44 -12.47 -11.04
C ARG A 35 2.40 -13.31 -10.31
N PHE A 36 2.84 -14.37 -9.64
CA PHE A 36 2.02 -15.08 -8.69
C PHE A 36 1.82 -14.14 -7.50
N TYR A 37 0.80 -13.28 -7.55
CA TYR A 37 0.19 -12.80 -6.33
C TYR A 37 -0.34 -14.05 -5.61
N SER A 38 -0.17 -14.13 -4.29
CA SER A 38 -0.76 -15.19 -3.47
C SER A 38 -2.27 -15.08 -3.55
N SER A 39 -2.86 -15.66 -4.61
CA SER A 39 -4.22 -15.35 -5.05
C SER A 39 -5.26 -16.32 -4.54
N GLU A 40 -4.93 -17.25 -3.65
CA GLU A 40 -5.95 -18.12 -3.06
C GLU A 40 -5.65 -18.36 -1.58
N ALA A 41 -6.62 -18.02 -0.72
CA ALA A 41 -6.81 -18.85 0.46
C ALA A 41 -7.08 -20.28 -0.05
N PRO A 42 -6.41 -21.32 0.48
CA PRO A 42 -6.59 -22.68 -0.01
C PRO A 42 -8.09 -23.00 -0.09
N LYS A 43 -8.53 -23.56 -1.23
CA LYS A 43 -9.88 -24.12 -1.37
C LYS A 43 -10.21 -24.88 -0.11
N ALA A 44 -11.34 -24.53 0.52
CA ALA A 44 -11.80 -25.16 1.75
C ALA A 44 -11.79 -26.69 1.58
N ALA A 45 -10.74 -27.34 2.06
CA ALA A 45 -10.85 -28.70 2.53
C ALA A 45 -11.79 -28.63 3.73
N GLY A 46 -12.69 -29.62 3.85
CA GLY A 46 -13.65 -29.72 4.95
C GLY A 46 -13.00 -29.48 6.33
N PRO A 47 -13.80 -29.12 7.34
CA PRO A 47 -13.34 -28.40 8.52
C PRO A 47 -12.29 -29.22 9.29
N ASN A 48 -11.01 -28.84 9.15
CA ASN A 48 -9.92 -29.29 10.01
C ASN A 48 -9.70 -28.24 11.11
N TRP A 49 -10.43 -28.43 12.19
CA TRP A 49 -10.50 -27.65 13.43
C TRP A 49 -9.16 -27.39 14.16
N ALA A 50 -8.06 -28.01 13.72
CA ALA A 50 -6.74 -27.90 14.36
C ALA A 50 -5.94 -26.62 14.01
N LEU A 51 -6.40 -25.80 13.07
CA LEU A 51 -5.67 -24.60 12.59
C LEU A 51 -6.21 -23.25 13.13
N LEU A 52 -7.29 -23.26 13.92
CA LEU A 52 -7.93 -22.04 14.45
C LEU A 52 -7.46 -21.63 15.86
N SER A 53 -6.53 -22.37 16.48
CA SER A 53 -6.00 -22.07 17.82
C SER A 53 -4.83 -21.07 17.84
N GLY A 54 -4.43 -20.51 16.69
CA GLY A 54 -3.11 -19.87 16.55
C GLY A 54 -3.02 -18.34 16.58
N LEU A 55 -4.10 -17.56 16.43
CA LEU A 55 -3.97 -16.10 16.23
C LEU A 55 -5.06 -15.31 16.98
N ALA A 56 -4.86 -15.16 18.28
CA ALA A 56 -5.58 -14.21 19.12
C ALA A 56 -4.58 -13.34 19.88
N VAL A 57 -3.84 -12.46 19.18
CA VAL A 57 -3.13 -11.35 19.84
C VAL A 57 -3.16 -10.10 18.97
N ALA A 58 -3.93 -9.11 19.43
CA ALA A 58 -3.73 -7.66 19.36
C ALA A 58 -4.95 -6.87 18.83
N GLY A 59 -5.85 -6.54 19.75
CA GLY A 59 -6.91 -5.54 19.59
C GLY A 59 -7.70 -5.47 20.90
N ALA A 60 -7.47 -4.44 21.70
CA ALA A 60 -7.87 -4.32 23.11
C ALA A 60 -9.40 -4.21 23.39
N GLY A 61 -10.26 -4.64 22.47
CA GLY A 61 -11.70 -4.87 22.72
C GLY A 61 -12.13 -6.35 22.66
N GLY A 62 -11.26 -7.25 22.18
CA GLY A 62 -11.61 -8.67 21.97
C GLY A 62 -11.26 -9.61 23.12
N ALA A 63 -10.62 -9.12 24.19
CA ALA A 63 -9.97 -9.95 25.20
C ALA A 63 -10.72 -10.07 26.54
N TYR A 64 -11.96 -9.57 26.67
CA TYR A 64 -12.67 -9.62 27.96
C TYR A 64 -13.22 -11.01 28.33
N PHE A 65 -13.04 -12.03 27.48
CA PHE A 65 -13.52 -13.39 27.78
C PHE A 65 -12.45 -14.41 28.16
N PHE A 66 -11.17 -14.03 28.27
CA PHE A 66 -10.14 -14.99 28.64
C PHE A 66 -9.32 -14.55 29.85
N THR A 67 -9.55 -15.31 30.93
CA THR A 67 -8.73 -15.51 32.13
C THR A 67 -8.91 -14.53 33.30
N ARG A 68 -9.97 -14.78 34.09
CA ARG A 68 -9.78 -14.99 35.54
C ARG A 68 -10.81 -16.00 36.07
N GLU A 69 -10.30 -17.13 36.55
CA GLU A 69 -10.99 -18.21 37.28
C GLU A 69 -12.18 -18.90 36.58
N GLY A 70 -11.88 -19.94 35.80
CA GLY A 70 -12.88 -20.90 35.31
C GLY A 70 -12.46 -21.51 33.98
N GLY A 71 -12.00 -22.76 34.00
CA GLY A 71 -11.54 -23.47 32.80
C GLY A 71 -12.54 -23.45 31.65
N VAL A 72 -12.04 -23.26 30.43
CA VAL A 72 -12.85 -23.32 29.21
C VAL A 72 -13.17 -24.77 28.90
N SER A 73 -14.42 -25.15 29.14
CA SER A 73 -14.98 -26.43 28.72
C SER A 73 -14.94 -26.54 27.19
N ALA A 74 -14.38 -27.65 26.70
CA ALA A 74 -14.26 -28.01 25.28
C ALA A 74 -15.63 -28.37 24.65
N GLY A 75 -16.58 -27.43 24.67
CA GLY A 75 -17.95 -27.67 24.21
C GLY A 75 -18.71 -26.44 23.69
N SER A 76 -18.11 -25.24 23.66
CA SER A 76 -18.78 -24.07 23.08
C SER A 76 -18.55 -24.01 21.56
N VAL A 77 -19.56 -24.43 20.81
CA VAL A 77 -19.70 -24.08 19.39
C VAL A 77 -19.56 -22.56 19.26
N PRO A 78 -18.73 -22.01 18.34
CA PRO A 78 -18.64 -20.58 18.13
C PRO A 78 -20.05 -20.04 17.87
N LYS A 79 -20.53 -19.13 18.74
CA LYS A 79 -21.80 -18.44 18.51
C LYS A 79 -21.65 -17.71 17.17
N VAL A 80 -22.52 -18.02 16.22
CA VAL A 80 -22.65 -17.22 15.00
C VAL A 80 -23.04 -15.82 15.47
N VAL A 81 -22.08 -14.90 15.46
CA VAL A 81 -22.34 -13.49 15.74
C VAL A 81 -22.99 -12.95 14.48
N ASN A 82 -24.23 -12.49 14.61
CA ASN A 82 -24.89 -11.68 13.59
C ASN A 82 -24.76 -10.22 14.02
N PRO A 83 -23.62 -9.56 13.72
CA PRO A 83 -23.39 -8.20 14.17
C PRO A 83 -24.41 -7.25 13.56
N THR A 84 -24.84 -6.30 14.37
CA THR A 84 -25.79 -5.25 14.02
C THR A 84 -25.05 -3.98 13.64
N LYS A 85 -25.75 -3.01 13.03
CA LYS A 85 -25.20 -1.66 12.79
C LYS A 85 -24.62 -1.04 14.07
N LYS A 86 -25.24 -1.28 15.23
CA LYS A 86 -24.76 -0.76 16.51
C LYS A 86 -23.39 -1.35 16.87
N ASP A 87 -23.18 -2.65 16.67
CA ASP A 87 -21.89 -3.28 16.97
C ASP A 87 -20.76 -2.68 16.12
N TYR A 88 -21.03 -2.37 14.84
CA TYR A 88 -20.06 -1.67 13.99
C TYR A 88 -19.86 -0.20 14.36
N GLN A 89 -20.92 0.48 14.82
CA GLN A 89 -20.80 1.84 15.36
C GLN A 89 -19.93 1.87 16.64
N ASP A 90 -20.09 0.89 17.52
CA ASP A 90 -19.28 0.79 18.74
C ASP A 90 -17.79 0.57 18.38
N VAL A 91 -17.49 -0.28 17.38
CA VAL A 91 -16.12 -0.45 16.85
C VAL A 91 -15.59 0.84 16.21
N TYR A 92 -16.42 1.55 15.44
CA TYR A 92 -16.06 2.85 14.86
C TYR A 92 -15.67 3.85 15.96
N ASN A 93 -16.50 3.96 17.01
CA ASN A 93 -16.27 4.89 18.12
C ASN A 93 -14.99 4.55 18.88
N GLU A 94 -14.72 3.26 19.12
CA GLU A 94 -13.48 2.80 19.76
C GLU A 94 -12.25 3.16 18.91
N ILE A 95 -12.32 3.00 17.57
CA ILE A 95 -11.23 3.39 16.67
C ILE A 95 -11.03 4.92 16.70
N ALA A 96 -12.11 5.69 16.61
CA ALA A 96 -12.07 7.15 16.65
C ALA A 96 -11.46 7.67 17.96
N SER A 97 -11.93 7.15 19.11
CA SER A 97 -11.37 7.47 20.42
C SER A 97 -9.87 7.15 20.50
N ARG A 98 -9.43 6.01 19.95
CA ARG A 98 -8.00 5.66 19.91
C ARG A 98 -7.16 6.57 19.02
N LEU A 99 -7.73 7.10 17.94
CA LEU A 99 -7.07 8.08 17.09
C LEU A 99 -6.89 9.44 17.78
N GLU A 100 -7.82 9.80 18.67
CA GLU A 100 -7.75 11.03 19.47
C GLU A 100 -6.80 10.87 20.68
N GLU A 101 -6.85 9.72 21.36
CA GLU A 101 -6.02 9.45 22.55
C GLU A 101 -4.54 9.20 22.22
N LYS A 102 -4.26 8.63 21.03
CA LYS A 102 -2.90 8.25 20.60
C LYS A 102 -2.47 9.11 19.41
N ASP A 103 -1.95 10.27 19.71
CA ASP A 103 -1.39 11.23 18.75
C ASP A 103 0.13 11.11 18.59
N ASP A 104 0.77 10.13 19.24
CA ASP A 104 2.22 9.99 19.32
C ASP A 104 2.90 9.37 18.06
N TYR A 105 2.17 9.26 16.95
CA TYR A 105 2.66 8.64 15.73
C TYR A 105 3.09 9.66 14.67
N ASP A 106 4.37 9.61 14.29
CA ASP A 106 5.02 10.35 13.17
C ASP A 106 4.57 11.82 13.03
N ASP A 107 3.50 12.08 12.27
CA ASP A 107 2.93 13.39 11.95
C ASP A 107 1.84 13.87 12.93
N GLY A 108 1.67 13.18 14.06
CA GLY A 108 0.70 13.50 15.10
C GLY A 108 -0.60 12.69 15.02
N SER A 109 -0.68 11.66 14.17
CA SER A 109 -1.89 10.84 14.06
C SER A 109 -1.63 9.46 13.42
N TYR A 110 -2.36 8.44 13.88
CA TYR A 110 -2.45 7.17 13.15
C TYR A 110 -3.41 7.21 11.94
N GLY A 111 -4.16 8.31 11.75
CA GLY A 111 -5.16 8.45 10.69
C GLY A 111 -4.61 8.12 9.29
N PRO A 112 -3.54 8.80 8.83
CA PRO A 112 -2.96 8.56 7.50
C PRO A 112 -2.51 7.11 7.29
N VAL A 113 -1.90 6.47 8.30
CA VAL A 113 -1.41 5.08 8.16
C VAL A 113 -2.56 4.07 8.13
N LEU A 114 -3.68 4.32 8.81
CA LEU A 114 -4.86 3.45 8.73
C LEU A 114 -5.53 3.53 7.35
N VAL A 115 -5.61 4.73 6.75
CA VAL A 115 -6.11 4.88 5.37
C VAL A 115 -5.22 4.10 4.40
N ARG A 116 -3.90 4.20 4.55
CA ARG A 116 -2.94 3.42 3.76
C ARG A 116 -3.11 1.91 3.96
N LEU A 117 -3.26 1.46 5.20
CA LEU A 117 -3.49 0.05 5.52
C LEU A 117 -4.72 -0.49 4.77
N ALA A 118 -5.84 0.23 4.81
CA ALA A 118 -7.08 -0.17 4.14
C ALA A 118 -6.94 -0.18 2.61
N TRP A 119 -6.23 0.80 2.03
CA TRP A 119 -5.85 0.80 0.62
C TRP A 119 -5.02 -0.44 0.26
N HIS A 120 -3.96 -0.73 1.01
CA HIS A 120 -3.08 -1.88 0.76
C HIS A 120 -3.83 -3.22 0.87
N ALA A 121 -4.68 -3.37 1.88
CA ALA A 121 -5.50 -4.57 2.07
C ALA A 121 -6.46 -4.82 0.90
N SER A 122 -6.91 -3.77 0.22
CA SER A 122 -7.90 -3.85 -0.86
C SER A 122 -7.26 -3.86 -2.26
N GLY A 123 -6.08 -3.25 -2.40
CA GLY A 123 -5.40 -3.03 -3.68
C GLY A 123 -4.79 -4.28 -4.32
N THR A 124 -4.87 -5.44 -3.67
CA THR A 124 -4.44 -6.73 -4.24
C THR A 124 -5.50 -7.37 -5.12
N TYR A 125 -6.71 -6.81 -5.20
CA TYR A 125 -7.79 -7.34 -6.01
C TYR A 125 -7.44 -7.38 -7.50
N ASP A 126 -7.60 -8.54 -8.11
CA ASP A 126 -7.51 -8.76 -9.55
C ASP A 126 -8.90 -9.05 -10.11
N LYS A 127 -9.34 -8.21 -11.05
CA LYS A 127 -10.65 -8.31 -11.70
C LYS A 127 -10.78 -9.56 -12.58
N GLU A 128 -9.70 -9.97 -13.24
CA GLU A 128 -9.74 -11.06 -14.21
C GLU A 128 -9.88 -12.41 -13.54
N THR A 129 -9.23 -12.58 -12.39
CA THR A 129 -9.28 -13.82 -11.59
C THR A 129 -10.32 -13.76 -10.46
N GLY A 130 -10.74 -12.57 -10.05
CA GLY A 130 -11.61 -12.34 -8.90
C GLY A 130 -10.94 -12.60 -7.54
N THR A 131 -9.60 -12.66 -7.51
CA THR A 131 -8.81 -12.99 -6.33
C THR A 131 -8.21 -11.76 -5.65
N GLY A 132 -7.79 -11.91 -4.39
CA GLY A 132 -7.25 -10.79 -3.61
C GLY A 132 -8.35 -9.86 -3.10
N GLY A 133 -7.99 -8.62 -2.79
CA GLY A 133 -8.90 -7.66 -2.16
C GLY A 133 -9.01 -7.84 -0.65
N SER A 134 -9.88 -7.04 -0.04
CA SER A 134 -10.04 -7.00 1.42
C SER A 134 -10.66 -8.28 2.00
N ASN A 135 -11.41 -9.02 1.19
CA ASN A 135 -12.12 -10.21 1.60
C ASN A 135 -11.14 -11.34 1.98
N GLY A 136 -11.26 -11.87 3.19
CA GLY A 136 -10.35 -12.88 3.74
C GLY A 136 -9.22 -12.30 4.62
N ALA A 137 -8.97 -10.98 4.54
CA ALA A 137 -7.98 -10.26 5.35
C ALA A 137 -6.60 -10.96 5.36
N THR A 138 -6.12 -11.29 4.16
CA THR A 138 -4.91 -12.08 3.90
C THR A 138 -3.63 -11.36 4.28
N MET A 139 -3.63 -10.02 4.33
CA MET A 139 -2.49 -9.21 4.77
C MET A 139 -1.99 -9.52 6.20
N ARG A 140 -2.76 -10.25 7.02
CA ARG A 140 -2.30 -10.74 8.34
C ARG A 140 -1.42 -12.01 8.27
N PHE A 141 -1.24 -12.59 7.09
CA PHE A 141 -0.50 -13.83 6.86
C PHE A 141 0.60 -13.65 5.81
N ALA A 142 1.64 -14.48 5.90
CA ALA A 142 2.60 -14.64 4.82
C ALA A 142 1.93 -15.28 3.57
N PRO A 143 2.38 -14.95 2.35
CA PRO A 143 3.47 -14.01 2.04
C PRO A 143 3.03 -12.54 2.00
N GLU A 144 1.73 -12.25 2.00
CA GLU A 144 1.23 -10.89 1.75
C GLU A 144 1.63 -9.89 2.83
N GLY A 145 1.54 -10.27 4.11
CA GLY A 145 2.01 -9.45 5.22
C GLY A 145 3.49 -9.11 5.16
N ASP A 146 4.29 -9.93 4.45
CA ASP A 146 5.74 -9.79 4.35
C ASP A 146 6.17 -9.06 3.06
N HIS A 147 5.23 -8.70 2.19
CA HIS A 147 5.53 -7.90 1.01
C HIS A 147 6.15 -6.56 1.43
N GLY A 148 7.22 -6.13 0.76
CA GLY A 148 7.91 -4.88 1.11
C GLY A 148 7.02 -3.62 1.07
N ALA A 149 5.92 -3.66 0.31
CA ALA A 149 4.91 -2.59 0.30
C ALA A 149 4.15 -2.47 1.62
N ASN A 150 4.05 -3.56 2.38
CA ASN A 150 3.34 -3.70 3.65
C ASN A 150 4.27 -3.69 4.87
N ALA A 151 5.58 -3.54 4.67
CA ALA A 151 6.58 -3.66 5.74
C ALA A 151 6.39 -2.60 6.85
N GLY A 152 6.20 -3.08 8.08
CA GLY A 152 6.37 -2.33 9.32
C GLY A 152 7.70 -2.67 10.01
N PRO A 153 8.09 -1.96 11.09
CA PRO A 153 9.43 -2.07 11.69
C PRO A 153 9.82 -3.44 12.29
N GLU A 154 8.93 -4.42 12.42
CA GLU A 154 9.21 -5.68 13.14
C GLU A 154 8.79 -6.99 12.43
N GLY A 155 8.81 -7.05 11.09
CA GLY A 155 8.81 -8.34 10.39
C GLY A 155 7.56 -9.22 10.62
N GLY A 156 6.40 -8.61 10.78
CA GLY A 156 5.10 -9.27 10.80
C GLY A 156 4.01 -8.23 10.59
N ALA A 157 2.85 -8.64 10.06
CA ALA A 157 1.74 -7.77 9.70
C ALA A 157 1.36 -6.80 10.84
N ARG A 158 1.92 -5.59 10.82
CA ARG A 158 1.64 -4.51 11.75
C ARG A 158 1.90 -3.20 11.02
N LEU A 159 0.93 -2.28 11.13
CA LEU A 159 0.79 -0.97 10.47
C LEU A 159 1.92 -0.62 9.49
N PRO A 160 1.66 -0.58 8.17
CA PRO A 160 2.68 -0.31 7.17
C PRO A 160 3.31 1.04 7.46
N ARG A 161 4.54 1.06 7.96
CA ARG A 161 5.26 2.31 8.10
C ARG A 161 5.65 2.72 6.68
N ALA A 162 5.39 3.97 6.32
CA ALA A 162 6.10 4.51 5.18
C ALA A 162 7.62 4.34 5.45
N PRO A 163 8.42 3.84 4.50
CA PRO A 163 9.87 3.99 4.65
C PRO A 163 10.12 5.46 4.97
N ALA A 164 10.86 5.73 6.06
CA ALA A 164 11.08 7.05 6.67
C ALA A 164 10.54 8.19 5.79
N SER A 165 9.32 8.66 6.12
CA SER A 165 8.49 9.45 5.20
C SER A 165 9.33 10.58 4.60
N PRO A 166 9.49 10.63 3.26
CA PRO A 166 10.51 11.49 2.67
C PRO A 166 10.06 12.96 2.54
N GLY A 167 8.93 13.30 3.18
CA GLY A 167 8.32 14.61 3.30
C GLY A 167 6.79 14.51 3.20
N PRO A 168 6.04 15.51 3.70
CA PRO A 168 4.59 15.58 3.54
C PRO A 168 4.19 16.07 2.14
N TRP A 169 2.98 15.70 1.69
CA TRP A 169 2.37 16.22 0.46
C TRP A 169 1.63 17.53 0.66
N THR A 170 1.19 17.82 1.88
CA THR A 170 0.43 19.02 2.24
C THR A 170 1.00 19.63 3.52
N PHE A 171 0.62 20.88 3.81
CA PHE A 171 0.97 21.53 5.08
C PHE A 171 0.09 21.05 6.26
N SER A 172 -0.93 20.24 6.00
CA SER A 172 -1.84 19.67 7.00
C SER A 172 -1.96 18.15 6.79
N PRO A 173 -0.91 17.38 7.16
CA PRO A 173 -0.80 15.96 6.81
C PRO A 173 -1.88 15.07 7.47
N THR A 174 -2.50 15.54 8.55
CA THR A 174 -3.53 14.82 9.31
C THR A 174 -4.96 15.23 8.95
N VAL A 175 -5.13 16.14 7.99
CA VAL A 175 -6.46 16.66 7.59
C VAL A 175 -6.74 16.29 6.14
N LEU A 176 -7.88 15.65 5.90
CA LEU A 176 -8.33 15.36 4.53
C LEU A 176 -8.91 16.64 3.92
N THR A 177 -8.28 17.15 2.87
CA THR A 177 -8.76 18.27 2.05
C THR A 177 -8.38 18.03 0.59
N ASN A 178 -8.82 18.90 -0.31
CA ASN A 178 -8.34 18.93 -1.69
C ASN A 178 -6.96 19.62 -1.87
N ASP A 179 -6.26 19.97 -0.78
CA ASP A 179 -4.97 20.68 -0.84
C ASP A 179 -3.91 19.93 -1.64
N TYR A 180 -3.95 18.58 -1.65
CA TYR A 180 -3.08 17.78 -2.50
C TYR A 180 -3.15 18.22 -3.97
N PHE A 181 -4.36 18.38 -4.52
CA PHE A 181 -4.55 18.79 -5.92
C PHE A 181 -4.22 20.27 -6.12
N ARG A 182 -4.57 21.11 -5.14
CA ARG A 182 -4.28 22.54 -5.18
C ARG A 182 -2.77 22.81 -5.21
N LEU A 183 -2.04 22.27 -4.25
CA LEU A 183 -0.58 22.42 -4.13
C LEU A 183 0.15 21.78 -5.31
N LEU A 184 -0.32 20.65 -5.84
CA LEU A 184 0.25 20.03 -7.05
C LEU A 184 0.22 20.99 -8.25
N LEU A 185 -0.82 21.81 -8.39
CA LEU A 185 -0.97 22.79 -9.47
C LEU A 185 -0.31 24.14 -9.19
N GLU A 186 -0.33 24.60 -7.94
CA GLU A 186 0.09 25.96 -7.55
C GLU A 186 1.59 26.06 -7.26
N GLU A 187 2.20 25.00 -6.72
CA GLU A 187 3.62 24.99 -6.41
C GLU A 187 4.49 24.77 -7.64
N LYS A 188 5.71 25.31 -7.58
CA LYS A 188 6.73 25.04 -8.60
C LYS A 188 7.60 23.90 -8.12
N TRP A 189 7.56 22.77 -8.83
CA TRP A 189 8.30 21.57 -8.45
C TRP A 189 9.71 21.52 -9.06
N GLN A 190 10.65 20.90 -8.34
CA GLN A 190 11.97 20.52 -8.84
C GLN A 190 12.34 19.12 -8.39
N TRP A 191 13.18 18.44 -9.18
CA TRP A 191 13.75 17.16 -8.75
C TRP A 191 14.65 17.35 -7.54
N LYS A 192 14.36 16.63 -6.46
CA LYS A 192 15.17 16.60 -5.25
C LYS A 192 16.49 15.90 -5.54
N LYS A 193 17.60 16.55 -5.17
CA LYS A 193 18.95 15.99 -5.31
C LYS A 193 19.37 15.35 -4.00
N TRP A 194 19.22 14.03 -3.89
CA TRP A 194 19.49 13.26 -2.68
C TRP A 194 19.72 11.76 -3.02
N ASP A 195 20.17 10.98 -2.05
CA ASP A 195 20.51 9.55 -2.22
C ASP A 195 19.30 8.60 -2.08
N GLY A 196 18.09 9.14 -1.93
CA GLY A 196 16.85 8.38 -1.81
C GLY A 196 16.14 8.14 -3.15
N PRO A 197 14.94 7.53 -3.11
CA PRO A 197 14.11 7.35 -4.30
C PRO A 197 13.81 8.67 -5.02
N LYS A 198 13.53 8.59 -6.32
CA LYS A 198 13.17 9.76 -7.12
C LYS A 198 11.96 10.46 -6.51
N GLN A 199 12.10 11.76 -6.31
CA GLN A 199 11.12 12.60 -5.64
C GLN A 199 11.25 14.04 -6.14
N LEU A 200 10.12 14.75 -6.18
CA LEU A 200 10.10 16.19 -6.37
C LEU A 200 9.93 16.88 -5.02
N GLU A 201 10.47 18.09 -4.91
CA GLU A 201 10.24 19.02 -3.81
C GLU A 201 9.73 20.35 -4.36
N ASP A 202 8.98 21.09 -3.56
CA ASP A 202 8.59 22.45 -3.91
C ASP A 202 9.81 23.37 -3.91
N LYS A 203 9.88 24.28 -4.88
CA LYS A 203 11.02 25.21 -5.02
C LYS A 203 11.04 26.30 -3.95
N SER A 204 9.88 26.62 -3.39
CA SER A 204 9.65 27.77 -2.51
C SER A 204 10.21 27.50 -1.12
N THR A 205 9.78 26.41 -0.48
CA THR A 205 10.11 26.05 0.90
C THR A 205 10.96 24.79 0.99
N LYS A 206 10.92 23.90 -0.01
CA LYS A 206 11.53 22.57 -0.02
C LYS A 206 11.05 21.68 1.12
N THR A 207 9.83 21.91 1.60
CA THR A 207 9.23 21.15 2.69
C THR A 207 8.23 20.12 2.18
N LEU A 208 7.52 20.43 1.09
CA LEU A 208 6.58 19.53 0.45
C LEU A 208 7.30 18.61 -0.51
N MET A 209 6.68 17.47 -0.76
CA MET A 209 7.12 16.52 -1.77
C MET A 209 5.99 16.02 -2.65
N MET A 210 6.37 15.54 -3.83
CA MET A 210 5.53 14.75 -4.72
C MET A 210 6.34 13.57 -5.24
N LEU A 211 5.71 12.40 -5.34
CA LEU A 211 6.28 11.27 -6.05
C LEU A 211 6.21 11.52 -7.56
N PRO A 212 7.04 10.83 -8.36
CA PRO A 212 6.91 10.88 -9.82
C PRO A 212 5.50 10.51 -10.31
N THR A 213 4.81 9.60 -9.60
CA THR A 213 3.44 9.20 -9.90
C THR A 213 2.41 10.29 -9.61
N ASP A 214 2.63 11.10 -8.58
CA ASP A 214 1.78 12.27 -8.28
C ASP A 214 1.94 13.32 -9.38
N TYR A 215 3.19 13.61 -9.75
CA TYR A 215 3.49 14.59 -10.79
C TYR A 215 2.95 14.17 -12.17
N ALA A 216 2.94 12.88 -12.48
CA ALA A 216 2.35 12.36 -13.72
C ALA A 216 0.86 12.73 -13.89
N LEU A 217 0.13 12.99 -12.79
CA LEU A 217 -1.28 13.41 -12.85
C LEU A 217 -1.48 14.77 -13.54
N ILE A 218 -0.47 15.63 -13.55
CA ILE A 218 -0.53 16.93 -14.24
C ILE A 218 0.18 16.94 -15.59
N GLU A 219 0.99 15.93 -15.88
CA GLU A 219 1.60 15.74 -17.19
C GLU A 219 0.62 15.11 -18.19
N ASP A 220 -0.22 14.17 -17.73
CA ASP A 220 -1.25 13.55 -18.56
C ASP A 220 -2.49 14.44 -18.70
N LYS A 221 -2.97 14.62 -19.93
CA LYS A 221 -4.10 15.52 -20.23
C LYS A 221 -5.43 15.01 -19.64
N ALA A 222 -5.63 13.70 -19.57
CA ALA A 222 -6.86 13.12 -19.05
C ALA A 222 -6.91 13.28 -17.52
N PHE A 223 -5.80 12.98 -16.83
CA PHE A 223 -5.71 13.19 -15.38
C PHE A 223 -5.75 14.67 -15.00
N LEU A 224 -5.07 15.55 -15.75
CA LEU A 224 -5.02 16.97 -15.47
C LEU A 224 -6.41 17.61 -15.43
N LYS A 225 -7.37 17.11 -16.24
CA LYS A 225 -8.76 17.58 -16.22
C LYS A 225 -9.39 17.34 -14.84
N THR A 226 -9.24 16.14 -14.29
CA THR A 226 -9.78 15.75 -12.99
C THR A 226 -9.04 16.47 -11.86
N VAL A 227 -7.70 16.55 -11.91
CA VAL A 227 -6.89 17.30 -10.94
C VAL A 227 -7.37 18.75 -10.84
N LYS A 228 -7.59 19.42 -11.97
CA LYS A 228 -8.13 20.80 -12.00
C LYS A 228 -9.55 20.92 -11.47
N ALA A 229 -10.37 19.89 -11.61
CA ALA A 229 -11.73 19.90 -11.06
C ALA A 229 -11.68 19.81 -9.53
N TYR A 230 -10.96 18.82 -8.99
CA TYR A 230 -10.82 18.64 -7.55
C TYR A 230 -10.09 19.79 -6.85
N ALA A 231 -9.08 20.38 -7.48
CA ALA A 231 -8.40 21.56 -6.93
C ALA A 231 -9.33 22.78 -6.77
N LYS A 232 -10.40 22.88 -7.59
CA LYS A 232 -11.36 24.00 -7.55
C LYS A 232 -12.57 23.74 -6.66
N ASP A 233 -12.88 22.48 -6.41
CA ASP A 233 -14.12 22.06 -5.77
C ASP A 233 -13.85 20.92 -4.80
N ASN A 234 -13.79 21.28 -3.51
CA ASN A 234 -13.58 20.32 -2.43
C ASN A 234 -14.78 19.38 -2.25
N GLU A 235 -16.01 19.86 -2.47
CA GLU A 235 -17.21 19.01 -2.33
C GLU A 235 -17.24 17.92 -3.41
N LEU A 236 -16.89 18.27 -4.64
CA LEU A 236 -16.74 17.32 -5.74
C LEU A 236 -15.67 16.27 -5.42
N PHE A 237 -14.52 16.70 -4.89
CA PHE A 237 -13.47 15.77 -4.44
C PHE A 237 -14.01 14.79 -3.39
N PHE A 238 -14.61 15.29 -2.31
CA PHE A 238 -15.12 14.43 -1.23
C PHE A 238 -16.20 13.46 -1.70
N LYS A 239 -17.13 13.94 -2.54
CA LYS A 239 -18.19 13.11 -3.11
C LYS A 239 -17.60 11.98 -3.97
N ASP A 240 -16.66 12.27 -4.86
CA ASP A 240 -16.10 11.24 -5.72
C ASP A 240 -15.15 10.32 -4.96
N PHE A 241 -14.34 10.86 -4.05
CA PHE A 241 -13.42 10.10 -3.21
C PHE A 241 -14.15 9.08 -2.35
N SER A 242 -15.23 9.47 -1.67
CA SER A 242 -16.03 8.56 -0.84
C SER A 242 -16.61 7.41 -1.67
N ASN A 243 -17.16 7.69 -2.86
CA ASN A 243 -17.69 6.67 -3.76
C ASN A 243 -16.60 5.69 -4.24
N VAL A 244 -15.42 6.20 -4.59
CA VAL A 244 -14.30 5.36 -5.08
C VAL A 244 -13.70 4.51 -3.97
N ILE A 245 -13.53 5.06 -2.77
CA ILE A 245 -13.00 4.32 -1.62
C ILE A 245 -13.94 3.19 -1.19
N VAL A 246 -15.25 3.46 -1.10
CA VAL A 246 -16.24 2.40 -0.81
C VAL A 246 -16.13 1.29 -1.85
N ARG A 247 -16.16 1.66 -3.14
CA ARG A 247 -16.04 0.68 -4.23
C ARG A 247 -14.77 -0.15 -4.10
N LEU A 248 -13.62 0.49 -3.88
CA LEU A 248 -12.33 -0.19 -3.74
C LEU A 248 -12.36 -1.23 -2.62
N PHE A 249 -12.86 -0.84 -1.45
CA PHE A 249 -12.87 -1.71 -0.26
C PHE A 249 -13.84 -2.89 -0.41
N GLU A 250 -14.81 -2.78 -1.33
CA GLU A 250 -15.82 -3.79 -1.62
C GLU A 250 -15.49 -4.69 -2.83
N LEU A 251 -14.43 -4.40 -3.59
CA LEU A 251 -14.03 -5.23 -4.73
C LEU A 251 -13.74 -6.68 -4.29
N GLY A 252 -14.43 -7.64 -4.92
CA GLY A 252 -14.28 -9.06 -4.61
C GLY A 252 -15.13 -9.57 -3.43
N VAL A 253 -15.94 -8.70 -2.80
CA VAL A 253 -16.84 -9.10 -1.71
C VAL A 253 -18.18 -9.60 -2.28
N PRO A 254 -18.61 -10.84 -1.98
CA PRO A 254 -19.86 -11.41 -2.49
C PRO A 254 -21.06 -10.97 -1.64
N PHE A 255 -21.45 -9.70 -1.73
CA PHE A 255 -22.64 -9.21 -1.04
C PHE A 255 -23.91 -9.90 -1.56
N LYS A 256 -24.83 -10.23 -0.65
CA LYS A 256 -26.16 -10.68 -1.02
C LYS A 256 -26.95 -9.48 -1.56
N GLU A 257 -27.84 -9.74 -2.51
CA GLU A 257 -28.77 -8.72 -2.98
C GLU A 257 -29.57 -8.13 -1.79
N GLY A 258 -29.71 -6.81 -1.76
CA GLY A 258 -30.39 -6.11 -0.66
C GLY A 258 -29.55 -5.95 0.61
N THR A 259 -28.24 -6.24 0.59
CA THR A 259 -27.36 -5.90 1.72
C THR A 259 -27.37 -4.39 1.94
N GLU A 260 -27.67 -3.97 3.16
CA GLU A 260 -27.71 -2.56 3.55
C GLU A 260 -26.28 -2.00 3.68
N SER A 261 -26.05 -0.80 3.16
CA SER A 261 -24.84 -0.02 3.44
C SER A 261 -25.07 0.85 4.67
N TRP A 262 -24.15 0.78 5.64
CA TRP A 262 -24.25 1.56 6.87
C TRP A 262 -23.31 2.76 6.86
N VAL A 263 -23.88 3.95 7.03
CA VAL A 263 -23.12 5.15 7.37
C VAL A 263 -23.02 5.24 8.89
N MET A 264 -21.79 5.28 9.40
CA MET A 264 -21.50 5.47 10.83
C MET A 264 -21.54 6.96 11.16
N LYS A 265 -22.02 7.28 12.36
CA LYS A 265 -22.01 8.65 12.88
C LYS A 265 -20.62 8.98 13.41
N PRO A 266 -20.05 10.15 13.09
CA PRO A 266 -18.79 10.58 13.68
C PRO A 266 -18.94 10.89 15.17
N THR A 267 -17.84 10.80 15.92
CA THR A 267 -17.83 11.03 17.38
C THR A 267 -18.04 12.48 17.79
N TRP A 268 -17.78 13.43 16.89
CA TRP A 268 -17.99 14.87 17.13
C TRP A 268 -19.41 15.34 16.82
N ASP A 269 -20.28 14.47 16.28
CA ASP A 269 -21.68 14.79 15.94
C ASP A 269 -22.64 14.66 17.14
N GLU A 270 -22.13 14.75 18.37
CA GLU A 270 -22.93 14.78 19.60
C GLU A 270 -23.68 16.13 19.74
N SER A 271 -24.64 16.37 18.86
CA SER A 271 -25.83 17.16 19.19
C SER A 271 -26.94 16.19 19.58
N PRO A 272 -27.52 16.29 20.79
CA PRO A 272 -28.74 15.55 21.14
C PRO A 272 -29.91 15.89 20.22
#